data_AF-A0AAD4HCT0-F1
#
_entry.id   AF-A0AAD4HCT0-F1
#
_cell.length_a   1.000
_cell.length_b   1.000
_cell.length_c   1.000
_cell.angle_alpha   90.00
_cell.angle_beta   90.00
_cell.angle_gamma   90.00
#
_symmetry.space_group_name_H-M   'P 1'
#
loop_
_entity.id
_entity.type
_entity.pdbx_description
1 polymer ?
#
loop_
_entity_poly.entity_id
_entity_poly.type
_entity_poly.pdbx_seq_one_letter_code
_entity_poly.pdbx_strand_id
1 'polypeptide(L)'
;MFPPPLKRTYALYIESDDESSDDEPPQDIEDVLTSAHSRYPTMNFPQYIGTLKDRGVLYLPTAAFFTTGFYKEQIGMSDGAAHTFWNCVSKAYAKAERAKGRKKSKGKKKARSQHDDSEDQEDIPPIN
;
A
#
# COMPACT_ATOMS: atom_id res chain seq x y z
N MET A 1 -14.46 35.81 51.30
CA MET A 1 -15.37 34.86 50.63
C MET A 1 -14.63 34.39 49.38
N PHE A 2 -14.11 33.16 49.37
CA PHE A 2 -13.33 32.62 48.25
C PHE A 2 -14.25 31.81 47.33
N PRO A 3 -14.14 31.94 45.99
CA PRO A 3 -14.96 31.15 45.08
C PRO A 3 -14.57 29.66 45.16
N PRO A 4 -15.53 28.74 45.00
CA PRO A 4 -15.25 27.31 45.03
C PRO A 4 -14.37 26.89 43.83
N PRO A 5 -13.52 25.87 43.99
CA PRO A 5 -12.64 25.41 42.91
C PRO A 5 -13.45 24.80 41.77
N LEU A 6 -13.13 25.22 40.54
CA LEU A 6 -13.73 24.71 39.31
C LEU A 6 -13.35 23.23 39.11
N LYS A 7 -14.37 22.38 39.03
CA LYS A 7 -14.22 20.95 38.70
C LYS A 7 -13.73 20.84 37.25
N ARG A 8 -12.51 20.32 37.06
CA ARG A 8 -11.95 20.03 35.73
C ARG A 8 -12.72 18.88 35.09
N THR A 9 -13.68 19.20 34.23
CA THR A 9 -14.27 18.24 33.30
C THR A 9 -13.33 18.12 32.10
N TYR A 10 -12.64 16.98 32.01
CA TYR A 10 -11.85 16.64 30.83
C TYR A 10 -12.81 16.31 29.69
N ALA A 11 -12.81 17.12 28.63
CA ALA A 11 -13.42 16.73 27.37
C ALA A 11 -12.49 15.69 26.72
N LEU A 12 -12.89 14.43 26.74
CA LEU A 12 -12.26 13.39 25.93
C LEU A 12 -12.56 13.72 24.47
N TYR A 13 -11.59 14.28 23.78
CA TYR A 13 -11.61 14.35 22.33
C TYR A 13 -11.45 12.90 21.86
N ILE A 14 -12.57 12.25 21.50
CA ILE A 14 -12.50 11.07 20.65
C ILE A 14 -12.03 11.63 19.31
N GLU A 15 -10.72 11.61 19.06
CA GLU A 15 -10.20 11.60 17.70
C GLU A 15 -11.04 10.55 17.00
N SER A 16 -11.94 11.00 16.13
CA SER A 16 -12.55 10.12 15.17
C SER A 16 -11.36 9.51 14.47
N ASP A 17 -11.14 8.22 14.75
CA ASP A 17 -10.27 7.36 13.97
C ASP A 17 -10.85 7.51 12.58
N ASP A 18 -10.28 8.45 11.83
CA ASP A 18 -10.44 8.57 10.40
C ASP A 18 -9.86 7.24 9.95
N GLU A 19 -10.74 6.23 9.94
CA GLU A 19 -10.57 4.96 9.26
C GLU A 19 -10.34 5.41 7.83
N SER A 20 -9.08 5.79 7.58
CA SER A 20 -8.51 6.08 6.30
C SER A 20 -8.66 4.75 5.62
N SER A 21 -9.82 4.60 4.98
CA SER A 21 -10.08 3.58 4.02
C SER A 21 -9.03 3.88 2.97
N ASP A 22 -7.88 3.25 3.15
CA ASP A 22 -6.66 3.31 2.35
C ASP A 22 -6.97 2.60 1.03
N ASP A 23 -8.03 3.05 0.38
CA ASP A 23 -8.41 2.78 -0.99
C ASP A 23 -7.57 3.72 -1.85
N GLU A 24 -6.24 3.55 -1.75
CA GLU A 24 -5.31 4.18 -2.68
C GLU A 24 -5.71 3.66 -4.06
N PRO A 25 -6.09 4.56 -5.00
CA PRO A 25 -6.72 4.15 -6.25
C PRO A 25 -5.79 3.20 -7.02
N PRO A 26 -6.33 2.19 -7.71
CA PRO A 26 -5.53 1.29 -8.52
C PRO A 26 -4.66 2.06 -9.51
N GLN A 27 -3.38 1.68 -9.61
CA GLN A 27 -2.45 2.31 -10.55
C GLN A 27 -2.98 2.20 -11.98
N ASP A 28 -3.01 3.33 -12.69
CA ASP A 28 -3.47 3.43 -14.08
C ASP A 28 -2.51 2.68 -15.03
N ILE A 29 -3.06 2.08 -16.07
CA ILE A 29 -2.28 1.42 -17.12
C ILE A 29 -1.38 2.40 -17.88
N GLU A 30 -1.78 3.67 -18.02
CA GLU A 30 -0.97 4.69 -18.69
C GLU A 30 0.35 4.95 -17.95
N ASP A 31 0.29 5.01 -16.61
CA ASP A 31 1.49 5.17 -15.77
C ASP A 31 2.41 3.95 -15.90
N VAL A 32 1.83 2.75 -16.00
CA VAL A 32 2.61 1.51 -16.18
C VAL A 32 3.30 1.52 -17.54
N LEU A 33 2.61 1.91 -18.61
CA LEU A 33 3.18 2.01 -19.96
C LEU A 33 4.26 3.08 -20.03
N THR A 34 4.04 4.22 -19.38
CA THR A 34 5.02 5.30 -19.30
C THR A 34 6.27 4.85 -18.54
N SER A 35 6.10 4.15 -17.43
CA SER A 35 7.22 3.57 -16.67
C SER A 35 7.93 2.45 -17.44
N ALA A 36 7.23 1.68 -18.28
CA ALA A 36 7.85 0.66 -19.12
C ALA A 36 8.64 1.33 -20.27
N HIS A 37 8.08 2.37 -20.88
CA HIS A 37 8.70 3.11 -21.96
C HIS A 37 9.97 3.84 -21.52
N SER A 38 9.97 4.43 -20.32
CA SER A 38 11.18 5.08 -19.80
C SER A 38 12.35 4.11 -19.62
N ARG A 39 12.07 2.82 -19.39
CA ARG A 39 13.09 1.76 -19.29
C ARG A 39 13.47 1.17 -20.65
N TYR A 40 12.52 1.12 -21.58
CA TYR A 40 12.68 0.50 -22.90
C TYR A 40 12.11 1.41 -23.98
N PRO A 41 12.75 2.55 -24.27
CA PRO A 41 12.21 3.57 -25.17
C PRO A 41 12.01 3.02 -26.59
N THR A 42 12.90 2.14 -27.05
CA THR A 42 12.84 1.51 -28.38
C THR A 42 11.57 0.68 -28.62
N MET A 43 10.89 0.22 -27.57
CA MET A 43 9.66 -0.58 -27.71
C MET A 43 8.39 0.25 -27.93
N ASN A 44 8.47 1.57 -27.78
CA ASN A 44 7.37 2.51 -28.00
C ASN A 44 6.03 2.11 -27.34
N PHE A 45 6.06 1.69 -26.06
CA PHE A 45 4.87 1.25 -25.34
C PHE A 45 3.65 2.20 -25.35
N PRO A 46 3.78 3.54 -25.37
CA PRO A 46 2.62 4.44 -25.37
C PRO A 46 1.66 4.23 -26.56
N GLN A 47 2.14 3.65 -27.67
CA GLN A 47 1.29 3.37 -28.83
C GLN A 47 0.17 2.35 -28.56
N TYR A 48 0.30 1.52 -27.51
CA TYR A 48 -0.68 0.49 -27.18
C TYR A 48 -1.74 0.97 -26.16
N ILE A 49 -1.71 2.23 -25.73
CA ILE A 49 -2.68 2.76 -24.74
C ILE A 49 -4.11 2.58 -25.24
N GLY A 50 -4.39 2.99 -26.48
CA GLY A 50 -5.73 2.90 -27.06
C GLY A 50 -6.24 1.46 -27.10
N THR A 51 -5.45 0.54 -27.64
CA THR A 51 -5.84 -0.87 -27.77
C THR A 51 -6.01 -1.57 -26.43
N LEU A 52 -5.24 -1.21 -25.40
CA LEU A 52 -5.44 -1.71 -24.04
C LEU A 52 -6.75 -1.20 -23.43
N LYS A 53 -7.05 0.09 -23.58
CA LYS A 53 -8.29 0.69 -23.09
C LYS A 53 -9.53 0.12 -23.78
N ASP A 54 -9.48 -0.06 -25.10
CA ASP A 54 -10.57 -0.65 -25.89
C ASP A 54 -10.90 -2.09 -25.46
N ARG A 55 -9.91 -2.80 -24.90
CA ARG A 55 -10.07 -4.16 -24.35
C ARG A 55 -10.41 -4.18 -22.86
N GLY A 56 -10.67 -3.02 -22.25
CA GLY A 56 -11.01 -2.88 -20.83
C GLY A 56 -9.82 -3.01 -19.87
N VAL A 57 -8.58 -2.95 -20.39
CA VAL A 57 -7.37 -3.00 -19.56
C VAL A 57 -7.02 -1.58 -19.11
N LEU A 58 -7.73 -1.10 -18.09
CA LEU A 58 -7.60 0.28 -17.58
C LEU A 58 -6.61 0.41 -16.42
N TYR A 59 -6.44 -0.65 -15.63
CA TYR A 59 -5.68 -0.60 -14.38
C TYR A 59 -4.68 -1.76 -14.28
N LEU A 60 -3.64 -1.55 -13.48
CA LEU A 60 -2.59 -2.53 -13.21
C LEU A 60 -3.12 -3.90 -12.73
N PRO A 61 -4.10 -3.99 -11.81
CA PRO A 61 -4.64 -5.28 -11.40
C PRO A 61 -5.25 -6.06 -12.58
N THR A 62 -6.03 -5.37 -13.43
CA THR A 62 -6.64 -5.95 -14.64
C THR A 62 -5.57 -6.45 -15.60
N ALA A 63 -4.52 -5.66 -15.83
CA ALA A 63 -3.40 -6.05 -16.68
C ALA A 63 -2.66 -7.30 -16.16
N ALA A 64 -2.54 -7.47 -14.85
CA ALA A 64 -1.83 -8.59 -14.25
C ALA A 64 -2.51 -9.95 -14.44
N PHE A 65 -3.82 -9.98 -14.73
CA PHE A 65 -4.56 -11.22 -14.98
C PHE A 65 -4.29 -11.83 -16.37
N PHE A 66 -3.80 -11.03 -17.31
CA PHE A 66 -3.56 -11.49 -18.67
C PHE A 66 -2.18 -12.10 -18.86
N THR A 67 -2.09 -13.07 -19.77
CA THR A 67 -0.83 -13.71 -20.13
C THR A 67 -0.13 -12.95 -21.26
N THR A 68 1.15 -13.24 -21.49
CA THR A 68 1.90 -12.70 -22.63
C THR A 68 1.21 -12.96 -23.97
N GLY A 69 0.51 -14.09 -24.12
CA GLY A 69 -0.24 -14.43 -25.34
C GLY A 69 -1.34 -13.44 -25.65
N PHE A 70 -2.09 -12.98 -24.64
CA PHE A 70 -3.11 -11.95 -24.80
C PHE A 70 -2.54 -10.65 -25.38
N TYR A 71 -1.39 -10.20 -24.86
CA TYR A 71 -0.74 -8.98 -25.34
C TYR A 71 -0.25 -9.10 -26.79
N LYS A 72 0.15 -10.30 -27.22
CA LYS A 72 0.53 -10.54 -28.61
C LYS A 72 -0.69 -10.58 -29.53
N GLU A 73 -1.67 -11.40 -29.19
CA GLU A 73 -2.77 -11.75 -30.10
C GLU A 73 -3.90 -10.73 -30.09
N GLN A 74 -4.23 -10.15 -28.94
CA GLN A 74 -5.39 -9.26 -28.79
C GLN A 74 -5.03 -7.78 -28.82
N ILE A 75 -3.82 -7.44 -28.37
CA ILE A 75 -3.30 -6.05 -28.32
C ILE A 75 -2.36 -5.74 -29.49
N GLY A 76 -1.76 -6.77 -30.11
CA GLY A 76 -0.88 -6.62 -31.27
C GLY A 76 0.56 -6.23 -30.90
N MET A 77 1.01 -6.51 -29.67
CA MET A 77 2.40 -6.27 -29.29
C MET A 77 3.33 -7.28 -29.97
N SER A 78 4.54 -6.82 -30.34
CA SER A 78 5.60 -7.74 -30.76
C SER A 78 5.99 -8.68 -29.61
N ASP A 79 6.57 -9.85 -29.93
CA ASP A 79 6.90 -10.87 -28.92
C ASP A 79 7.77 -10.32 -27.78
N GLY A 80 8.83 -9.58 -28.12
CA GLY A 80 9.69 -8.93 -27.13
C GLY A 80 8.99 -7.84 -26.32
N ALA A 81 8.11 -7.05 -26.95
CA ALA A 81 7.34 -6.01 -26.26
C ALA A 81 6.34 -6.63 -25.28
N ALA A 82 5.59 -7.64 -25.71
CA ALA A 82 4.62 -8.36 -24.88
C ALA A 82 5.29 -8.97 -23.65
N HIS A 83 6.42 -9.66 -23.84
CA HIS A 83 7.13 -10.31 -22.72
C HIS A 83 7.70 -9.28 -21.74
N THR A 84 8.25 -8.18 -22.26
CA THR A 84 8.80 -7.10 -21.45
C THR A 84 7.69 -6.39 -20.66
N PHE A 85 6.57 -6.08 -21.32
CA PHE A 85 5.43 -5.44 -20.70
C PHE A 85 4.81 -6.31 -19.60
N TRP A 86 4.56 -7.59 -19.90
CA TRP A 86 4.02 -8.54 -18.92
C TRP A 86 4.92 -8.67 -17.69
N ASN A 87 6.25 -8.72 -17.88
CA ASN A 87 7.20 -8.75 -16.76
C ASN A 87 7.16 -7.46 -15.92
N CYS A 88 7.00 -6.29 -16.56
CA CYS A 88 6.84 -5.01 -15.86
C CYS A 88 5.54 -4.98 -15.02
N VAL A 89 4.42 -5.37 -15.63
CA VAL A 89 3.10 -5.47 -14.98
C VAL A 89 3.16 -6.42 -13.79
N SER A 90 3.66 -7.64 -13.99
CA SER A 90 3.76 -8.66 -12.93
C SER A 90 4.59 -8.19 -11.74
N LYS A 91 5.74 -7.55 -12.00
CA LYS A 91 6.59 -6.97 -10.93
C LYS A 91 5.91 -5.81 -10.21
N ALA A 92 5.24 -4.92 -10.94
CA ALA A 92 4.52 -3.79 -10.36
C ALA A 92 3.36 -4.29 -9.47
N TYR A 93 2.58 -5.24 -9.96
CA TYR A 93 1.47 -5.85 -9.22
C TYR A 93 1.96 -6.55 -7.94
N ALA A 94 3.00 -7.38 -8.05
CA ALA A 94 3.59 -8.06 -6.89
C ALA A 94 4.22 -7.10 -5.87
N LYS A 95 4.64 -5.90 -6.29
CA LYS A 95 5.10 -4.85 -5.39
C LYS A 95 3.91 -4.19 -4.66
N ALA A 96 2.85 -3.88 -5.38
CA ALA A 96 1.61 -3.31 -4.82
C ALA A 96 0.99 -4.26 -3.77
N GLU A 97 0.89 -5.55 -4.08
CA GLU A 97 0.34 -6.54 -3.14
C GLU A 97 1.19 -6.69 -1.86
N ARG A 98 2.53 -6.65 -1.98
CA ARG A 98 3.42 -6.66 -0.82
C ARG A 98 3.28 -5.39 0.02
N ALA A 99 3.04 -4.24 -0.59
CA ALA A 99 2.84 -2.97 0.12
C ALA A 99 1.56 -3.04 0.98
N LYS A 100 0.46 -3.57 0.42
CA LYS A 100 -0.80 -3.81 1.15
C LYS A 100 -0.60 -4.74 2.36
N GLY A 101 0.16 -5.82 2.20
CA GLY A 101 0.46 -6.76 3.29
C GLY A 101 1.28 -6.14 4.44
N ARG A 102 2.17 -5.19 4.14
CA ARG A 102 2.99 -4.48 5.15
C ARG A 102 2.21 -3.41 5.91
N LYS A 103 1.23 -2.75 5.29
CA LYS A 103 0.35 -1.78 5.98
C LYS A 103 -0.53 -2.50 7.02
N LYS A 104 -1.07 -3.68 6.70
CA LYS A 104 -1.90 -4.51 7.61
C LYS A 104 -1.18 -4.97 8.89
N SER A 105 0.15 -5.16 8.85
CA SER A 105 0.91 -5.61 10.02
C SER A 105 1.40 -4.48 10.94
N LYS A 106 1.39 -3.22 10.47
CA LYS A 106 1.76 -2.05 11.28
C LYS A 106 0.62 -1.56 12.19
N GLY A 107 -0.65 -1.75 11.82
CA GLY A 107 -1.80 -1.42 12.68
C GLY A 107 -1.91 -2.28 13.94
N LYS A 108 -1.36 -3.50 13.95
CA LYS A 108 -1.45 -4.43 15.09
C LYS A 108 -0.40 -4.23 16.19
N LYS A 109 0.54 -3.28 16.06
CA LYS A 109 1.64 -3.09 17.04
C LYS A 109 1.41 -1.97 18.06
N LYS A 110 0.25 -1.31 18.08
CA LYS A 110 -0.07 -0.23 19.03
C LYS A 110 -1.13 -0.64 20.06
N ALA A 111 -1.02 -1.84 20.61
CA ALA A 111 -1.79 -2.27 21.77
C ALA A 111 -0.94 -3.19 22.65
N ARG A 112 0.14 -2.65 23.22
CA ARG A 112 0.70 -3.20 24.45
C ARG A 112 1.08 -2.01 25.33
N SER A 113 0.06 -1.59 26.07
CA SER A 113 0.09 -0.61 27.14
C SER A 113 1.26 -0.87 28.09
N GLN A 114 1.99 0.21 28.38
CA GLN A 114 2.81 0.35 29.57
C GLN A 114 1.91 0.18 30.80
N HIS A 115 2.29 -0.74 31.68
CA HIS A 115 1.77 -0.97 33.04
C HIS A 115 2.90 -1.76 33.71
N ASP A 116 3.49 -1.41 34.84
CA ASP A 116 3.28 -0.34 35.81
C ASP A 116 4.65 -0.01 36.41
N ASP A 117 4.82 1.24 36.82
CA ASP A 117 5.91 1.68 37.67
C ASP A 117 5.61 1.20 39.11
N SER A 118 6.58 0.57 39.77
CA SER A 118 6.54 0.29 41.21
C SER A 118 7.97 0.18 41.70
N GLU A 119 8.54 1.33 42.02
CA GLU A 119 9.66 1.46 42.96
C GLU A 119 9.19 0.99 44.34
N ASP A 120 9.93 0.09 44.99
CA ASP A 120 10.35 0.34 46.38
C ASP A 120 11.53 -0.56 46.76
N GLN A 121 12.57 0.09 47.28
CA GLN A 121 13.68 -0.53 48.00
C GLN A 121 13.16 -1.14 49.31
N GLU A 122 13.76 -2.23 49.82
CA GLU A 122 14.32 -2.29 51.18
C GLU A 122 15.19 -3.56 51.32
N ASP A 123 16.44 -3.33 51.70
CA ASP A 123 17.48 -4.30 52.09
C ASP A 123 17.04 -5.14 53.30
N ILE A 124 17.17 -6.48 53.21
CA ILE A 124 17.18 -7.36 54.39
C ILE A 124 18.35 -8.36 54.27
N PRO A 125 19.31 -8.38 55.22
CA PRO A 125 20.52 -9.21 55.18
C PRO A 125 20.25 -10.69 55.58
N PRO A 126 21.21 -11.61 55.34
CA PRO A 126 20.98 -13.06 55.44
C PRO A 126 21.00 -13.55 56.89
N ILE A 127 20.22 -14.60 57.16
CA ILE A 127 20.24 -15.35 58.42
C ILE A 127 20.89 -16.72 58.15
N ASN A 128 21.86 -17.05 59.03
CA ASN A 128 22.80 -18.18 59.04
C ASN A 128 22.31 -19.54 58.56
#